data_AF-A0A1X0QQY2-F1
#
_entry.id   AF-A0A1X0QQY2-F1
#
_cell.length_a   1.000
_cell.length_b   1.000
_cell.length_c   1.000
_cell.angle_alpha   90.00
_cell.angle_beta   90.00
_cell.angle_gamma   90.00
#
_symmetry.space_group_name_H-M   'P 1'
#
loop_
_entity.id
_entity.type
_entity.pdbx_description
1 polymer ?
#
loop_
_entity_poly.entity_id
_entity_poly.type
_entity_poly.pdbx_seq_one_letter_code
_entity_poly.pdbx_strand_id
1 'polypeptide(L)'
;MFDETHILRLLFVINSTKGKPELQSKAFQCTQNLVSTHQHLIVRIIDSPSADNLIASIGDCQAILHDAINERKYTVAISCAKLLYTISHIALASRDRNAMDIDVPIISRLHQTVNEVIDALSTGINNLIKSTRFGSTPKLLCGTYNAKLKELLKMKARYCTLLNEWDFEASFKEAYQTLLLANDEVAAILLPYLTFLLQQCRQVPSWLAESVTDKLKEGMNKSSMFINLVKLLLHTSSTEELTAKVISLLHVYGSWDDTNEMFTSNCWNIYLISLEAGRRGWFALMQAIVRSLFKKVQSEESAYWLRALGSLAYAETQVPNNIGTVTANIVDSVTKHYVMTLEALKALNGLGKETSVQLYFVEMRMEMNVIIQLALSTLNMDTNDDTALIRQSRWMQECADRFRNLAIRFNLSEQPVEVDDKEILHVLATYNTCILACEYAARSFAASNNLFFCVNPTLIPILMDDRVDDDSTSNLRESNLMKICRKFVKTVAEWEKVSGLESNQRHEQRSQHMKTALEAILRTPFILPKAFFKCSGRMPIPKLKHTC
;
A
#
# COMPACT_ATOMS: atom_id res chain seq x y z
N MET A 1 -29.43 -5.79 33.22
CA MET A 1 -29.15 -5.98 31.77
C MET A 1 -28.64 -4.65 31.24
N PHE A 2 -27.57 -4.61 30.45
CA PHE A 2 -27.07 -3.36 29.87
C PHE A 2 -27.92 -3.01 28.65
N ASP A 3 -28.50 -1.80 28.63
CA ASP A 3 -29.46 -1.35 27.61
C ASP A 3 -29.14 0.08 27.10
N GLU A 4 -29.99 0.59 26.21
CA GLU A 4 -29.86 1.90 25.55
C GLU A 4 -29.77 3.07 26.55
N THR A 5 -30.52 3.00 27.65
CA THR A 5 -30.55 4.05 28.67
C THR A 5 -29.22 4.13 29.42
N HIS A 6 -28.49 3.02 29.52
CA HIS A 6 -27.17 2.99 30.15
C HIS A 6 -26.12 3.70 29.29
N ILE A 7 -26.20 3.58 27.96
CA ILE A 7 -25.31 4.31 27.03
C ILE A 7 -25.52 5.82 27.16
N LEU A 8 -26.78 6.28 27.14
CA LEU A 8 -27.11 7.70 27.28
C LEU A 8 -26.68 8.26 28.65
N ARG A 9 -26.86 7.48 29.73
CA ARG A 9 -26.37 7.85 31.06
C ARG A 9 -24.85 7.97 31.13
N LEU A 10 -24.11 7.07 30.47
CA LEU A 10 -22.64 7.15 30.42
C LEU A 10 -22.16 8.42 29.71
N LEU A 11 -22.82 8.79 28.61
CA LEU A 11 -22.56 10.05 27.91
C LEU A 11 -22.86 11.27 28.80
N PHE A 12 -23.94 11.23 29.58
CA PHE A 12 -24.26 12.28 30.55
C PHE A 12 -23.23 12.36 31.69
N VAL A 13 -22.72 11.23 32.19
CA VAL A 13 -21.70 11.19 33.23
C VAL A 13 -20.41 11.88 32.77
N ILE A 14 -20.04 11.78 31.49
CA ILE A 14 -18.87 12.48 30.94
C ILE A 14 -18.99 14.00 31.16
N ASN A 15 -20.17 14.58 30.92
CA ASN A 15 -20.42 16.01 31.16
C ASN A 15 -20.28 16.37 32.64
N SER A 16 -20.73 15.51 33.55
CA SER A 16 -20.61 15.72 35.00
C SER A 16 -19.15 15.72 35.51
N THR A 17 -18.21 15.22 34.70
CA THR A 17 -16.77 15.22 35.02
C THR A 17 -16.00 16.42 34.46
N LYS A 18 -16.70 17.39 33.83
CA LYS A 18 -16.09 18.62 33.30
C LYS A 18 -15.31 19.35 34.41
N GLY A 19 -14.08 19.76 34.10
CA GLY A 19 -13.16 20.38 35.06
C GLY A 19 -12.18 19.42 35.76
N LYS A 20 -12.31 18.09 35.60
CA LYS A 20 -11.37 17.10 36.13
C LYS A 20 -10.75 16.26 34.98
N PRO A 21 -9.65 16.71 34.34
CA PRO A 21 -9.16 16.14 33.07
C PRO A 21 -8.86 14.63 33.11
N GLU A 22 -8.28 14.11 34.20
CA GLU A 22 -7.95 12.69 34.31
C GLU A 22 -9.18 11.80 34.42
N LEU A 23 -10.14 12.21 35.27
CA LEU A 23 -11.42 11.50 35.44
C LEU A 23 -12.23 11.55 34.14
N GLN A 24 -12.27 12.70 33.48
CA GLN A 24 -12.96 12.88 32.22
C GLN A 24 -12.35 12.01 31.10
N SER A 25 -11.02 11.95 31.00
CA SER A 25 -10.34 11.07 30.03
C SER A 25 -10.64 9.58 30.28
N LYS A 26 -10.64 9.14 31.54
CA LYS A 26 -11.02 7.76 31.90
C LYS A 26 -12.48 7.47 31.59
N ALA A 27 -13.39 8.40 31.88
CA ALA A 27 -14.81 8.28 31.56
C ALA A 27 -15.04 8.10 30.05
N PHE A 28 -14.34 8.89 29.22
CA PHE A 28 -14.36 8.72 27.76
C PHE A 28 -13.89 7.33 27.33
N GLN A 29 -12.77 6.82 27.88
CA GLN A 29 -12.23 5.51 27.52
C GLN A 29 -13.14 4.35 27.95
N CYS A 30 -13.69 4.40 29.16
CA CYS A 30 -14.65 3.41 29.65
C CYS A 30 -15.90 3.38 28.77
N THR A 31 -16.44 4.56 28.45
CA THR A 31 -17.61 4.68 27.58
C THR A 31 -17.31 4.16 26.18
N GLN A 32 -16.15 4.48 25.62
CA GLN A 32 -15.72 3.98 24.31
C GLN A 32 -15.67 2.44 24.29
N ASN A 33 -15.08 1.81 25.30
CA ASN A 33 -14.99 0.35 25.37
C ASN A 33 -16.38 -0.28 25.43
N LEU A 34 -17.27 0.24 26.28
CA LEU A 34 -18.64 -0.26 26.41
C LEU A 34 -19.44 -0.09 25.11
N VAL A 35 -19.35 1.07 24.46
CA VAL A 35 -19.98 1.31 23.15
C VAL A 35 -19.43 0.35 22.08
N SER A 36 -18.12 0.12 22.05
CA SER A 36 -17.48 -0.79 21.10
C SER A 36 -17.86 -2.25 21.33
N THR A 37 -18.14 -2.67 22.57
CA THR A 37 -18.60 -4.02 22.91
C THR A 37 -20.09 -4.20 22.59
N HIS A 38 -20.90 -3.16 22.78
CA HIS A 38 -22.36 -3.20 22.60
C HIS A 38 -22.83 -2.40 21.37
N GLN A 39 -22.17 -2.59 20.22
CA GLN A 39 -22.42 -1.81 18.99
C GLN A 39 -23.89 -1.82 18.54
N HIS A 40 -24.58 -2.95 18.72
CA HIS A 40 -25.99 -3.11 18.37
C HIS A 40 -26.92 -2.14 19.12
N LEU A 41 -26.54 -1.68 20.32
CA LEU A 41 -27.33 -0.70 21.07
C LEU A 41 -27.25 0.69 20.45
N ILE A 42 -26.12 1.08 19.85
CA ILE A 42 -26.03 2.35 19.11
C ILE A 42 -26.95 2.32 17.90
N VAL A 43 -26.96 1.21 17.16
CA VAL A 43 -27.86 1.04 16.00
C VAL A 43 -29.32 1.15 16.44
N ARG A 44 -29.71 0.48 17.54
CA ARG A 44 -31.08 0.60 18.06
C ARG A 44 -31.44 2.01 18.52
N ILE A 45 -30.53 2.72 19.19
CA ILE A 45 -30.77 4.10 19.62
C ILE A 45 -31.04 5.00 18.41
N ILE A 46 -30.29 4.82 17.32
CA ILE A 46 -30.42 5.59 16.07
C ILE A 46 -31.81 5.38 15.44
N ASP A 47 -32.33 4.16 15.50
CA ASP A 47 -33.65 3.81 14.95
C ASP A 47 -34.81 4.09 15.94
N SER A 48 -34.51 4.64 17.12
CA SER A 48 -35.48 4.87 18.19
C SER A 48 -35.79 6.36 18.41
N PRO A 49 -36.87 6.69 19.14
CA PRO A 49 -37.14 8.06 19.60
C PRO A 49 -36.03 8.68 20.47
N SER A 50 -35.08 7.87 20.96
CA SER A 50 -33.95 8.34 21.76
C SER A 50 -32.79 8.90 20.92
N ALA A 51 -32.91 8.90 19.59
CA ALA A 51 -31.94 9.44 18.65
C ALA A 51 -31.57 10.91 18.96
N ASP A 52 -32.55 11.74 19.33
CA ASP A 52 -32.32 13.16 19.66
C ASP A 52 -31.44 13.34 20.90
N ASN A 53 -31.60 12.46 21.91
CA ASN A 53 -30.76 12.47 23.12
C ASN A 53 -29.31 12.08 22.79
N LEU A 54 -29.13 11.14 21.86
CA LEU A 54 -27.81 10.76 21.37
C LEU A 54 -27.17 11.92 20.60
N ILE A 55 -27.91 12.61 19.74
CA ILE A 55 -27.43 13.80 19.00
C ILE A 55 -27.01 14.91 19.97
N ALA A 56 -27.83 15.21 20.98
CA ALA A 56 -27.50 16.21 21.99
C ALA A 56 -26.20 15.84 22.73
N SER A 57 -26.08 14.58 23.15
CA SER A 57 -24.89 14.07 23.84
C SER A 57 -23.63 14.12 22.96
N ILE A 58 -23.77 13.87 21.66
CA ILE A 58 -22.69 14.01 20.67
C ILE A 58 -22.26 15.48 20.56
N GLY A 59 -23.23 16.41 20.51
CA GLY A 59 -22.98 17.85 20.52
C GLY A 59 -22.21 18.32 21.76
N ASP A 60 -22.58 17.82 22.94
CA ASP A 60 -21.86 18.11 24.18
C ASP A 60 -20.41 17.60 24.14
N CYS A 61 -20.21 16.37 23.68
CA CYS A 61 -18.88 15.80 23.51
C CYS A 61 -18.03 16.61 22.51
N GLN A 62 -18.64 17.07 21.42
CA GLN A 62 -17.97 17.94 20.45
C GLN A 62 -17.56 19.28 21.06
N ALA A 63 -18.43 19.90 21.87
CA ALA A 63 -18.07 21.12 22.59
C ALA A 63 -16.90 20.88 23.55
N ILE A 64 -16.91 19.77 24.29
CA ILE A 64 -15.78 19.36 25.15
C ILE A 64 -14.49 19.17 24.35
N LEU A 65 -14.57 18.61 23.15
CA LEU A 65 -13.41 18.45 22.26
C LEU A 65 -12.80 19.81 21.89
N HIS A 66 -13.62 20.77 21.46
CA HIS A 66 -13.18 22.12 21.12
C HIS A 66 -12.56 22.84 22.32
N ASP A 67 -13.25 22.83 23.47
CA ASP A 67 -12.75 23.40 24.73
C ASP A 67 -11.39 22.79 25.09
N ALA A 68 -11.27 21.46 25.04
CA ALA A 68 -10.03 20.76 25.38
C ALA A 68 -8.88 21.09 24.42
N ILE A 69 -9.13 21.30 23.13
CA ILE A 69 -8.11 21.71 22.16
C ILE A 69 -7.65 23.15 22.42
N ASN A 70 -8.58 24.06 22.66
CA ASN A 70 -8.29 25.47 22.97
C ASN A 70 -7.49 25.60 24.28
N GLU A 71 -7.84 24.83 25.29
CA GLU A 71 -7.15 24.76 26.58
C GLU A 71 -5.89 23.88 26.57
N ARG A 72 -5.49 23.33 25.41
CA ARG A 72 -4.32 22.44 25.24
C ARG A 72 -4.36 21.15 26.08
N LYS A 73 -5.56 20.70 26.48
CA LYS A 73 -5.81 19.44 27.20
C LYS A 73 -5.91 18.25 26.22
N TYR A 74 -4.85 18.00 25.46
CA TYR A 74 -4.87 17.05 24.34
C TYR A 74 -5.22 15.59 24.72
N THR A 75 -4.95 15.15 25.96
CA THR A 75 -5.35 13.80 26.41
C THR A 75 -6.88 13.63 26.46
N VAL A 76 -7.58 14.66 26.92
CA VAL A 76 -9.05 14.69 26.95
C VAL A 76 -9.57 14.78 25.52
N ALA A 77 -9.01 15.67 24.70
CA ALA A 77 -9.38 15.82 23.30
C ALA A 77 -9.24 14.50 22.51
N ILE A 78 -8.10 13.79 22.64
CA ILE A 78 -7.89 12.50 21.98
C ILE A 78 -8.89 11.44 22.46
N SER A 79 -9.18 11.39 23.77
CA SER A 79 -10.13 10.41 24.32
C SER A 79 -11.56 10.69 23.84
N CYS A 80 -11.96 11.96 23.80
CA CYS A 80 -13.23 12.40 23.26
C CYS A 80 -13.37 12.09 21.77
N ALA A 81 -12.33 12.42 20.98
CA ALA A 81 -12.28 12.12 19.55
C ALA A 81 -12.37 10.61 19.27
N LYS A 82 -11.81 9.75 20.13
CA LYS A 82 -11.93 8.28 20.00
C LYS A 82 -13.35 7.78 20.25
N LEU A 83 -14.05 8.32 21.26
CA LEU A 83 -15.45 7.98 21.52
C LEU A 83 -16.36 8.42 20.36
N LEU A 84 -16.26 9.70 19.97
CA LEU A 84 -17.03 10.27 18.86
C LEU A 84 -16.82 9.48 17.55
N TYR A 85 -15.58 9.04 17.29
CA TYR A 85 -15.26 8.23 16.12
C TYR A 85 -15.95 6.87 16.20
N THR A 86 -15.93 6.23 17.37
CA THR A 86 -16.53 4.90 17.58
C THR A 86 -18.04 4.96 17.33
N ILE A 87 -18.72 5.98 17.88
CA ILE A 87 -20.15 6.20 17.67
C ILE A 87 -20.45 6.45 16.19
N SER A 88 -19.73 7.38 15.56
CA SER A 88 -19.94 7.74 14.14
C SER A 88 -19.67 6.57 13.21
N HIS A 89 -18.58 5.81 13.44
CA HIS A 89 -18.24 4.63 12.65
C HIS A 89 -19.33 3.56 12.73
N ILE A 90 -19.84 3.25 13.92
CA ILE A 90 -20.90 2.25 14.10
C ILE A 90 -22.17 2.72 13.37
N ALA A 91 -22.56 3.98 13.57
CA ALA A 91 -23.76 4.57 12.99
C ALA A 91 -23.74 4.58 11.45
N LEU A 92 -22.62 4.99 10.87
CA LEU A 92 -22.45 5.08 9.41
C LEU A 92 -22.32 3.67 8.79
N ALA A 93 -21.58 2.75 9.42
CA ALA A 93 -21.40 1.39 8.91
C ALA A 93 -22.67 0.53 8.96
N SER A 94 -23.62 0.80 9.86
CA SER A 94 -24.89 0.07 9.90
C SER A 94 -25.79 0.30 8.69
N ARG A 95 -25.62 1.42 7.96
CA ARG A 95 -26.53 1.81 6.88
C ARG A 95 -26.12 1.43 5.47
N ASP A 96 -24.86 1.06 5.23
CA ASP A 96 -24.45 0.41 3.97
C ASP A 96 -25.26 -0.87 3.67
N ARG A 97 -26.04 -1.38 4.65
CA ARG A 97 -26.95 -2.52 4.49
C ARG A 97 -28.35 -2.18 3.98
N ASN A 98 -28.82 -0.93 4.13
CA ASN A 98 -30.20 -0.52 3.81
C ASN A 98 -30.20 0.78 2.96
N ALA A 99 -29.80 0.66 1.68
CA ALA A 99 -29.61 1.79 0.76
C ALA A 99 -30.90 2.53 0.32
N MET A 100 -32.09 2.12 0.79
CA MET A 100 -33.38 2.68 0.37
C MET A 100 -33.97 3.73 1.33
N ASP A 101 -33.40 3.92 2.51
CA ASP A 101 -33.88 4.95 3.45
C ASP A 101 -33.06 6.23 3.29
N ILE A 102 -33.50 7.15 2.43
CA ILE A 102 -32.64 8.27 1.99
C ILE A 102 -32.56 9.45 2.98
N ASP A 103 -33.46 9.59 3.96
CA ASP A 103 -33.45 10.79 4.81
C ASP A 103 -33.62 10.48 6.31
N VAL A 104 -32.51 10.20 7.00
CA VAL A 104 -32.50 10.25 8.48
C VAL A 104 -31.67 11.43 8.95
N PRO A 105 -32.29 12.44 9.61
CA PRO A 105 -31.63 13.65 10.10
C PRO A 105 -30.36 13.40 10.93
N ILE A 106 -30.31 12.29 11.65
CA ILE A 106 -29.14 11.91 12.47
C ILE A 106 -27.88 11.67 11.64
N ILE A 107 -27.99 11.17 10.41
CA ILE A 107 -26.83 10.87 9.55
C ILE A 107 -26.21 12.17 9.03
N SER A 108 -27.04 13.09 8.56
CA SER A 108 -26.58 14.42 8.15
C SER A 108 -25.88 15.15 9.31
N ARG A 109 -26.46 15.07 10.51
CA ARG A 109 -25.85 15.62 11.72
C ARG A 109 -24.53 14.92 12.07
N LEU A 110 -24.44 13.60 11.93
CA LEU A 110 -23.20 12.85 12.17
C LEU A 110 -22.10 13.24 11.16
N HIS A 111 -22.42 13.39 9.88
CA HIS A 111 -21.48 13.91 8.89
C HIS A 111 -20.99 15.33 9.24
N GLN A 112 -21.92 16.20 9.67
CA GLN A 112 -21.56 17.54 10.15
C GLN A 112 -20.62 17.46 11.37
N THR A 113 -20.94 16.64 12.37
CA THR A 113 -20.06 16.44 13.54
C THR A 113 -18.69 15.90 13.12
N VAL A 114 -18.62 14.97 12.17
CA VAL A 114 -17.34 14.46 11.65
C VAL A 114 -16.50 15.59 11.06
N ASN A 115 -17.09 16.47 10.25
CA ASN A 115 -16.38 17.65 9.71
C ASN A 115 -15.90 18.58 10.82
N GLU A 116 -16.78 18.93 11.77
CA GLU A 116 -16.45 19.84 12.87
C GLU A 116 -15.32 19.25 13.77
N VAL A 117 -15.31 17.93 13.97
CA VAL A 117 -14.22 17.23 14.67
C VAL A 117 -12.91 17.28 13.87
N ILE A 118 -12.95 17.11 12.54
CA ILE A 118 -11.75 17.24 11.69
C ILE A 118 -11.15 18.64 11.81
N ASP A 119 -11.98 19.69 11.81
CA ASP A 119 -11.54 21.09 11.96
C ASP A 119 -10.92 21.34 13.34
N ALA A 120 -11.54 20.82 14.40
CA ALA A 120 -11.02 20.87 15.76
C ALA A 120 -9.63 20.19 15.83
N LEU A 121 -9.51 18.97 15.31
CA LEU A 121 -8.26 18.22 15.28
C LEU A 121 -7.18 18.95 14.48
N SER A 122 -7.53 19.57 13.34
CA SER A 122 -6.62 20.38 12.52
C SER A 122 -6.09 21.59 13.30
N THR A 123 -6.95 22.24 14.07
CA THR A 123 -6.57 23.35 14.96
C THR A 123 -5.59 22.88 16.03
N GLY A 124 -5.86 21.74 16.66
CA GLY A 124 -4.97 21.14 17.67
C GLY A 124 -3.60 20.73 17.10
N ILE A 125 -3.58 20.15 15.90
CA ILE A 125 -2.34 19.80 15.18
C ILE A 125 -1.52 21.06 14.90
N ASN A 126 -2.15 22.11 14.36
CA ASN A 126 -1.49 23.38 14.06
C ASN A 126 -0.92 24.05 15.32
N ASN A 127 -1.66 24.00 16.44
CA ASN A 127 -1.21 24.53 17.73
C ASN A 127 0.03 23.78 18.26
N LEU A 128 0.05 22.45 18.17
CA LEU A 128 1.21 21.64 18.57
C LEU A 128 2.43 21.93 17.70
N ILE A 129 2.27 21.94 16.38
CA ILE A 129 3.37 22.18 15.43
C ILE A 129 3.97 23.57 15.66
N LYS A 130 3.15 24.62 15.80
CA LYS A 130 3.63 25.98 16.13
C LYS A 130 4.39 25.99 17.46
N SER A 131 3.86 25.36 18.50
CA SER A 131 4.49 25.33 19.84
C SER A 131 5.88 24.68 19.81
N THR A 132 6.04 23.59 19.03
CA THR A 132 7.34 22.92 18.85
C THR A 132 8.34 23.73 18.01
N ARG A 133 7.86 24.63 17.15
CA ARG A 133 8.68 25.40 16.20
C ARG A 133 9.37 26.60 16.84
N PHE A 134 8.71 27.25 17.80
CA PHE A 134 9.19 28.49 18.41
C PHE A 134 10.00 28.29 19.71
N GLY A 135 10.53 27.09 19.97
CA GLY A 135 11.46 26.84 21.07
C GLY A 135 10.90 27.02 22.50
N SER A 136 9.59 27.28 22.62
CA SER A 136 8.92 27.59 23.89
C SER A 136 8.74 26.38 24.83
N THR A 137 9.04 25.18 24.36
CA THR A 137 8.84 23.92 25.11
C THR A 137 10.18 23.30 25.55
N PRO A 138 10.38 23.08 26.86
CA PRO A 138 11.52 22.32 27.40
C PRO A 138 11.69 20.95 26.72
N LYS A 139 12.94 20.53 26.47
CA LYS A 139 13.28 19.24 25.81
C LYS A 139 12.56 18.02 26.41
N LEU A 140 12.34 18.00 27.73
CA LEU A 140 11.67 16.91 28.45
C LEU A 140 10.18 16.74 28.04
N LEU A 141 9.53 17.83 27.62
CA LEU A 141 8.13 17.82 27.20
C LEU A 141 7.97 17.44 25.71
N CYS A 142 9.02 17.57 24.90
CA CYS A 142 8.97 17.32 23.46
C CYS A 142 8.46 15.91 23.11
N GLY A 143 8.91 14.87 23.83
CA GLY A 143 8.46 13.49 23.60
C GLY A 143 6.95 13.29 23.84
N THR A 144 6.40 13.97 24.85
CA THR A 144 4.96 13.92 25.16
C THR A 144 4.16 14.64 24.09
N TYR A 145 4.62 15.80 23.63
CA TYR A 145 3.98 16.58 22.55
C TYR A 145 3.97 15.79 21.22
N ASN A 146 5.09 15.17 20.87
CA ASN A 146 5.23 14.33 19.68
C ASN A 146 4.27 13.13 19.71
N ALA A 147 4.10 12.48 20.86
CA ALA A 147 3.13 11.40 21.02
C ALA A 147 1.68 11.89 20.84
N LYS A 148 1.33 13.07 21.36
CA LYS A 148 0.00 13.67 21.17
C LYS A 148 -0.24 14.07 19.72
N LEU A 149 0.74 14.68 19.05
CA LEU A 149 0.67 15.01 17.63
C LEU A 149 0.41 13.78 16.77
N LYS A 150 1.15 12.69 17.02
CA LYS A 150 0.96 11.41 16.33
C LYS A 150 -0.46 10.86 16.50
N GLU A 151 -1.00 10.88 17.72
CA GLU A 151 -2.37 10.41 17.97
C GLU A 151 -3.43 11.33 17.35
N LEU A 152 -3.25 12.65 17.35
CA LEU A 152 -4.18 13.57 16.67
C LEU A 152 -4.19 13.36 15.16
N LEU A 153 -3.02 13.21 14.52
CA LEU A 153 -2.93 12.91 13.09
C LEU A 153 -3.59 11.56 12.75
N LYS A 154 -3.37 10.54 13.59
CA LYS A 154 -4.04 9.24 13.46
C LYS A 154 -5.56 9.35 13.58
N MET A 155 -6.06 10.19 14.48
CA MET A 155 -7.49 10.45 14.61
C MET A 155 -8.03 11.21 13.40
N LYS A 156 -7.37 12.30 12.95
CA LYS A 156 -7.75 13.05 11.76
C LYS A 156 -7.87 12.13 10.54
N ALA A 157 -6.84 11.31 10.31
CA ALA A 157 -6.83 10.29 9.24
C ALA A 157 -8.05 9.36 9.27
N ARG A 158 -8.44 8.87 10.46
CA ARG A 158 -9.60 7.99 10.63
C ARG A 158 -10.92 8.70 10.35
N TYR A 159 -11.06 9.95 10.78
CA TYR A 159 -12.26 10.73 10.50
C TYR A 159 -12.43 11.04 9.02
N CYS A 160 -11.34 11.37 8.30
CA CYS A 160 -11.39 11.58 6.86
C CYS A 160 -11.94 10.36 6.11
N THR A 161 -11.70 9.13 6.61
CA THR A 161 -12.23 7.90 5.99
C THR A 161 -13.69 7.59 6.30
N LEU A 162 -14.34 8.32 7.22
CA LEU A 162 -15.77 8.17 7.48
C LEU A 162 -16.62 8.95 6.48
N LEU A 163 -16.02 9.86 5.72
CA LEU A 163 -16.70 10.70 4.74
C LEU A 163 -16.46 10.14 3.34
N ASN A 164 -17.55 9.90 2.60
CA ASN A 164 -17.46 9.32 1.25
C ASN A 164 -16.81 10.26 0.22
N GLU A 165 -16.88 11.58 0.42
CA GLU A 165 -16.40 12.60 -0.53
C GLU A 165 -15.31 13.51 0.06
N TRP A 166 -14.49 13.01 0.99
CA TRP A 166 -13.42 13.83 1.55
C TRP A 166 -12.34 14.18 0.52
N ASP A 167 -11.94 15.46 0.47
CA ASP A 167 -10.84 15.93 -0.36
C ASP A 167 -9.47 15.58 0.27
N PHE A 168 -9.02 14.35 -0.02
CA PHE A 168 -7.70 13.87 0.39
C PHE A 168 -6.56 14.62 -0.29
N GLU A 169 -6.75 15.18 -1.49
CA GLU A 169 -5.70 15.91 -2.21
C GLU A 169 -5.43 17.27 -1.57
N ALA A 170 -6.46 18.03 -1.24
CA ALA A 170 -6.33 19.28 -0.50
C ALA A 170 -5.68 19.05 0.87
N SER A 171 -6.13 18.02 1.59
CA SER A 171 -5.54 17.63 2.88
C SER A 171 -4.07 17.23 2.76
N PHE A 172 -3.70 16.53 1.69
CA PHE A 172 -2.32 16.14 1.40
C PHE A 172 -1.45 17.37 1.11
N LYS A 173 -1.95 18.31 0.30
CA LYS A 173 -1.27 19.57 -0.02
C LYS A 173 -1.01 20.42 1.22
N GLU A 174 -1.99 20.57 2.11
CA GLU A 174 -1.85 21.28 3.39
C GLU A 174 -0.77 20.63 4.28
N ALA A 175 -0.85 19.31 4.44
CA ALA A 175 0.12 18.56 5.24
C ALA A 175 1.54 18.62 4.64
N TYR A 176 1.66 18.65 3.30
CA TYR A 176 2.94 18.77 2.61
C TYR A 176 3.56 20.14 2.84
N GLN A 177 2.79 21.22 2.74
CA GLN A 177 3.26 22.57 3.08
C GLN A 177 3.74 22.65 4.54
N THR A 178 3.04 21.96 5.44
CA THR A 178 3.43 21.86 6.84
C THR A 178 4.75 21.10 7.03
N LEU A 179 4.96 20.01 6.26
CA LEU A 179 6.22 19.23 6.27
C LEU A 179 7.42 20.08 5.86
N LEU A 180 7.29 20.91 4.81
CA LEU A 180 8.38 21.78 4.33
C LEU A 180 8.84 22.78 5.39
N LEU A 181 7.96 23.08 6.33
CA LEU A 181 8.16 24.01 7.42
C LEU A 181 8.57 23.29 8.72
N ALA A 182 8.37 21.99 8.84
CA ALA A 182 8.60 21.23 10.05
C ALA A 182 10.10 21.10 10.43
N ASN A 183 10.35 20.85 11.71
CA ASN A 183 11.65 20.34 12.15
C ASN A 183 11.72 18.82 11.92
N ASP A 184 12.92 18.26 12.06
CA ASP A 184 13.22 16.84 11.82
C ASP A 184 12.30 15.86 12.56
N GLU A 185 12.00 16.14 13.84
CA GLU A 185 11.13 15.28 14.67
C GLU A 185 9.67 15.31 14.20
N VAL A 186 9.14 16.50 13.91
CA VAL A 186 7.76 16.66 13.42
C VAL A 186 7.63 16.10 12.00
N ALA A 187 8.64 16.28 11.15
CA ALA A 187 8.67 15.73 9.80
C ALA A 187 8.55 14.19 9.80
N ALA A 188 9.24 13.52 10.72
CA ALA A 188 9.15 12.06 10.87
C ALA A 188 7.74 11.59 11.31
N ILE A 189 7.01 12.41 12.06
CA ILE A 189 5.63 12.12 12.51
C ILE A 189 4.60 12.42 11.40
N LEU A 190 4.83 13.46 10.59
CA LEU A 190 3.97 13.84 9.47
C LEU A 190 4.05 12.86 8.31
N LEU A 191 5.20 12.20 8.08
CA LEU A 191 5.38 11.31 6.94
C LEU A 191 4.36 10.15 6.89
N PRO A 192 4.13 9.36 7.97
CA PRO A 192 3.10 8.33 7.97
C PRO A 192 1.70 8.86 7.64
N TYR A 193 1.39 10.09 8.07
CA TYR A 193 0.12 10.74 7.78
C TYR A 193 0.02 11.18 6.31
N LEU A 194 1.07 11.78 5.76
CA LEU A 194 1.17 12.11 4.33
C LEU A 194 1.06 10.88 3.44
N THR A 195 1.78 9.81 3.78
CA THR A 195 1.69 8.52 3.10
C THR A 195 0.26 7.98 3.13
N PHE A 196 -0.42 8.08 4.27
CA PHE A 196 -1.81 7.66 4.38
C PHE A 196 -2.73 8.48 3.47
N LEU A 197 -2.65 9.81 3.50
CA LEU A 197 -3.47 10.69 2.67
C LEU A 197 -3.25 10.41 1.19
N LEU A 198 -1.98 10.29 0.77
CA LEU A 198 -1.62 10.00 -0.61
C LEU A 198 -2.19 8.65 -1.09
N GLN A 199 -2.28 7.64 -0.21
CA GLN A 199 -2.90 6.35 -0.52
C GLN A 199 -4.43 6.42 -0.66
N GLN A 200 -5.07 7.46 -0.11
CA GLN A 200 -6.51 7.70 -0.26
C GLN A 200 -6.85 8.65 -1.42
N CYS A 201 -5.87 9.37 -1.97
CA CYS A 201 -6.07 10.16 -3.19
C CYS A 201 -6.53 9.26 -4.34
N ARG A 202 -7.24 9.83 -5.32
CA ARG A 202 -7.60 9.12 -6.56
C ARG A 202 -6.39 8.90 -7.46
N GLN A 203 -5.54 9.92 -7.54
CA GLN A 203 -4.30 9.90 -8.31
C GLN A 203 -3.18 10.57 -7.50
N VAL A 204 -1.94 10.20 -7.81
CA VAL A 204 -0.77 10.89 -7.25
C VAL A 204 -0.71 12.29 -7.87
N PRO A 205 -0.63 13.36 -7.06
CA PRO A 205 -0.65 14.72 -7.61
C PRO A 205 0.54 14.96 -8.54
N SER A 206 0.28 15.49 -9.74
CA SER A 206 1.30 15.68 -10.78
C SER A 206 2.43 16.61 -10.36
N TRP A 207 2.13 17.62 -9.52
CA TRP A 207 3.09 18.57 -8.98
C TRP A 207 4.06 17.97 -7.94
N LEU A 208 3.76 16.78 -7.39
CA LEU A 208 4.50 16.22 -6.26
C LEU A 208 5.96 15.92 -6.61
N ALA A 209 6.21 15.31 -7.78
CA ALA A 209 7.55 14.88 -8.17
C ALA A 209 8.50 16.08 -8.30
N GLU A 210 8.10 17.10 -9.07
CA GLU A 210 8.89 18.31 -9.27
C GLU A 210 9.13 19.05 -7.95
N SER A 211 8.07 19.32 -7.19
CA SER A 211 8.15 20.06 -5.93
C SER A 211 9.06 19.38 -4.90
N VAL A 212 8.98 18.05 -4.77
CA VAL A 212 9.86 17.30 -3.88
C VAL A 212 11.30 17.32 -4.37
N THR A 213 11.56 17.14 -5.67
CA THR A 213 12.93 17.18 -6.20
C THR A 213 13.61 18.54 -5.99
N ASP A 214 12.89 19.65 -6.11
CA ASP A 214 13.45 20.97 -5.84
C ASP A 214 13.73 21.17 -4.35
N LYS A 215 12.85 20.68 -3.47
CA LYS A 215 13.07 20.74 -2.03
C LYS A 215 14.17 19.81 -1.52
N LEU A 216 14.44 18.71 -2.22
CA LEU A 216 15.59 17.85 -1.91
C LEU A 216 16.93 18.57 -2.16
N LYS A 217 17.02 19.46 -3.17
CA LYS A 217 18.21 20.28 -3.42
C LYS A 217 18.48 21.25 -2.25
N GLU A 218 17.43 21.89 -1.74
CA GLU A 218 17.53 22.83 -0.61
C GLU A 218 17.79 22.12 0.73
N GLY A 219 17.30 20.88 0.89
CA GLY A 219 17.26 20.14 2.15
C GLY A 219 18.45 19.22 2.46
N MET A 220 19.53 19.24 1.66
CA MET A 220 20.64 18.28 1.78
C MET A 220 21.32 18.25 3.15
N ASN A 221 21.32 19.37 3.87
CA ASN A 221 21.94 19.50 5.20
C ASN A 221 21.07 18.90 6.34
N LYS A 222 19.80 18.55 6.07
CA LYS A 222 18.87 17.97 7.05
C LYS A 222 18.55 16.53 6.68
N SER A 223 19.38 15.60 7.13
CA SER A 223 19.30 14.17 6.79
C SER A 223 17.90 13.57 6.94
N SER A 224 17.17 13.86 8.03
CA SER A 224 15.84 13.26 8.24
C SER A 224 14.80 13.81 7.26
N MET A 225 14.81 15.11 6.97
CA MET A 225 13.94 15.75 5.99
C MET A 225 14.22 15.21 4.59
N PHE A 226 15.50 15.08 4.22
CA PHE A 226 15.92 14.50 2.94
C PHE A 226 15.37 13.07 2.77
N ILE A 227 15.60 12.19 3.76
CA ILE A 227 15.10 10.80 3.71
C ILE A 227 13.58 10.76 3.60
N ASN A 228 12.88 11.58 4.37
CA ASN A 228 11.41 11.57 4.39
C ASN A 228 10.82 12.08 3.06
N LEU A 229 11.44 13.12 2.47
CA LEU A 229 11.06 13.62 1.14
C LEU A 229 11.34 12.58 0.05
N VAL A 230 12.48 11.89 0.08
CA VAL A 230 12.74 10.79 -0.86
C VAL A 230 11.70 9.69 -0.70
N LYS A 231 11.39 9.25 0.53
CA LYS A 231 10.36 8.24 0.77
C LYS A 231 8.99 8.66 0.24
N LEU A 232 8.64 9.94 0.35
CA LEU A 232 7.42 10.49 -0.23
C LEU A 232 7.47 10.47 -1.76
N LEU A 233 8.59 10.85 -2.37
CA LEU A 233 8.80 10.81 -3.82
C LEU A 233 8.64 9.39 -4.38
N LEU A 234 9.10 8.37 -3.67
CA LEU A 234 8.98 6.97 -4.10
C LEU A 234 7.53 6.47 -4.22
N HIS A 235 6.54 7.24 -3.75
CA HIS A 235 5.12 6.95 -4.02
C HIS A 235 4.67 7.36 -5.44
N THR A 236 5.49 8.13 -6.15
CA THR A 236 5.25 8.50 -7.56
C THR A 236 5.72 7.37 -8.50
N SER A 237 5.32 7.45 -9.76
CA SER A 237 5.79 6.52 -10.80
C SER A 237 7.26 6.78 -11.13
N SER A 238 8.05 5.70 -11.21
CA SER A 238 9.45 5.76 -11.63
C SER A 238 9.55 6.07 -13.11
N THR A 239 10.19 7.18 -13.48
CA THR A 239 10.68 7.43 -14.84
C THR A 239 12.21 7.40 -14.86
N GLU A 240 12.83 7.12 -16.00
CA GLU A 240 14.29 7.13 -16.12
C GLU A 240 14.90 8.49 -15.74
N GLU A 241 14.28 9.57 -16.22
CA GLU A 241 14.71 10.94 -15.93
C GLU A 241 14.62 11.26 -14.43
N LEU A 242 13.49 10.93 -13.80
CA LEU A 242 13.29 11.18 -12.37
C LEU A 242 14.24 10.32 -11.53
N THR A 243 14.46 9.07 -11.92
CA THR A 243 15.41 8.16 -11.27
C THR A 243 16.83 8.71 -11.34
N ALA A 244 17.26 9.17 -12.52
CA ALA A 244 18.58 9.79 -12.70
C ALA A 244 18.76 11.06 -11.85
N LYS A 245 17.72 11.92 -11.78
CA LYS A 245 17.70 13.10 -10.90
C LYS A 245 17.83 12.72 -9.42
N VAL A 246 17.15 11.67 -8.96
CA VAL A 246 17.25 11.21 -7.56
C VAL A 246 18.63 10.62 -7.27
N ILE A 247 19.22 9.86 -8.21
CA ILE A 247 20.58 9.31 -8.07
C ILE A 247 21.60 10.44 -7.93
N SER A 248 21.52 11.49 -8.75
CA SER A 248 22.45 12.63 -8.64
C SER A 248 22.33 13.37 -7.30
N LEU A 249 21.11 13.54 -6.78
CA LEU A 249 20.89 14.10 -5.44
C LEU A 249 21.46 13.20 -4.34
N LEU A 250 21.33 11.87 -4.48
CA LEU A 250 21.93 10.92 -3.55
C LEU A 250 23.45 10.91 -3.61
N HIS A 251 24.05 11.13 -4.79
CA HIS A 251 25.50 11.27 -4.92
C HIS A 251 26.03 12.43 -4.10
N VAL A 252 25.34 13.57 -4.11
CA VAL A 252 25.71 14.71 -3.25
C VAL A 252 25.48 14.38 -1.78
N TYR A 253 24.31 13.84 -1.42
CA TYR A 253 23.96 13.51 -0.03
C TYR A 253 24.89 12.45 0.61
N GLY A 254 25.35 11.48 -0.17
CA GLY A 254 26.23 10.39 0.27
C GLY A 254 27.71 10.62 0.02
N SER A 255 28.10 11.83 -0.40
CA SER A 255 29.49 12.19 -0.74
C SER A 255 30.12 11.14 -1.69
N TRP A 256 29.55 11.05 -2.89
CA TRP A 256 29.97 10.08 -3.90
C TRP A 256 31.43 10.25 -4.32
N ASP A 257 32.14 9.13 -4.36
CA ASP A 257 33.49 9.03 -4.91
C ASP A 257 33.41 8.47 -6.33
N ASP A 258 33.65 9.31 -7.33
CA ASP A 258 33.65 8.95 -8.75
C ASP A 258 34.75 7.93 -9.09
N THR A 259 35.87 7.92 -8.35
CA THR A 259 37.01 7.05 -8.65
C THR A 259 36.69 5.59 -8.33
N ASN A 260 36.04 5.37 -7.19
CA ASN A 260 35.68 4.03 -6.71
C ASN A 260 34.21 3.68 -7.00
N GLU A 261 33.46 4.63 -7.57
CA GLU A 261 32.01 4.61 -7.75
C GLU A 261 31.28 4.14 -6.47
N MET A 262 31.50 4.84 -5.36
CA MET A 262 30.93 4.45 -4.07
C MET A 262 30.53 5.63 -3.17
N PHE A 263 29.53 5.41 -2.31
CA PHE A 263 29.18 6.37 -1.26
C PHE A 263 30.17 6.33 -0.09
N THR A 264 30.68 7.49 0.30
CA THR A 264 31.61 7.60 1.43
C THR A 264 30.89 7.94 2.73
N SER A 265 29.76 8.65 2.68
CA SER A 265 28.96 9.08 3.84
C SER A 265 27.50 8.61 3.78
N ASN A 266 26.76 8.73 4.89
CA ASN A 266 25.31 8.45 5.00
C ASN A 266 24.82 7.07 4.50
N CYS A 267 25.71 6.07 4.43
CA CYS A 267 25.44 4.80 3.76
C CYS A 267 24.24 4.03 4.35
N TRP A 268 24.01 4.12 5.67
CA TRP A 268 22.85 3.50 6.31
C TRP A 268 21.52 4.13 5.87
N ASN A 269 21.47 5.46 5.77
CA ASN A 269 20.27 6.16 5.33
C ASN A 269 19.98 5.87 3.85
N ILE A 270 21.03 5.82 3.05
CA ILE A 270 20.96 5.44 1.62
C ILE A 270 20.49 3.99 1.46
N TYR A 271 20.94 3.07 2.32
CA TYR A 271 20.41 1.71 2.38
C TYR A 271 18.91 1.68 2.73
N LEU A 272 18.45 2.44 3.72
CA LEU A 272 17.02 2.52 4.03
C LEU A 272 16.18 3.08 2.87
N ILE A 273 16.75 4.00 2.08
CA ILE A 273 16.13 4.50 0.85
C ILE A 273 16.04 3.39 -0.20
N SER A 274 17.07 2.55 -0.37
CA SER A 274 17.00 1.45 -1.34
C SER A 274 15.96 0.40 -0.98
N LEU A 275 15.77 0.10 0.31
CA LEU A 275 14.72 -0.81 0.75
C LEU A 275 13.31 -0.27 0.45
N GLU A 276 13.07 1.02 0.73
CA GLU A 276 11.78 1.62 0.39
C GLU A 276 11.60 1.72 -1.13
N ALA A 277 12.68 1.97 -1.90
CA ALA A 277 12.64 1.98 -3.36
C ALA A 277 12.19 0.62 -3.91
N GLY A 278 12.77 -0.49 -3.42
CA GLY A 278 12.34 -1.85 -3.77
C GLY A 278 10.87 -2.11 -3.42
N ARG A 279 10.44 -1.68 -2.23
CA ARG A 279 9.03 -1.82 -1.80
C ARG A 279 8.05 -1.06 -2.69
N ARG A 280 8.49 0.04 -3.32
CA ARG A 280 7.68 0.86 -4.23
C ARG A 280 7.87 0.54 -5.71
N GLY A 281 8.67 -0.47 -6.05
CA GLY A 281 8.92 -0.85 -7.43
C GLY A 281 9.95 0.02 -8.16
N TRP A 282 10.68 0.88 -7.46
CA TRP A 282 11.79 1.69 -8.01
C TRP A 282 13.09 0.87 -8.06
N PHE A 283 13.05 -0.25 -8.80
CA PHE A 283 14.14 -1.22 -8.82
C PHE A 283 15.44 -0.67 -9.44
N ALA A 284 15.36 0.26 -10.39
CA ALA A 284 16.53 0.92 -10.97
C ALA A 284 17.31 1.71 -9.91
N LEU A 285 16.59 2.47 -9.08
CA LEU A 285 17.19 3.20 -7.97
C LEU A 285 17.77 2.25 -6.91
N MET A 286 17.02 1.22 -6.54
CA MET A 286 17.47 0.20 -5.59
C MET A 286 18.76 -0.47 -6.08
N GLN A 287 18.82 -0.87 -7.35
CA GLN A 287 19.98 -1.51 -7.95
C GLN A 287 21.21 -0.59 -7.91
N ALA A 288 21.08 0.67 -8.33
CA ALA A 288 22.16 1.64 -8.33
C ALA A 288 22.76 1.84 -6.92
N ILE A 289 21.89 1.99 -5.92
CA ILE A 289 22.31 2.13 -4.53
C ILE A 289 22.99 0.86 -4.01
N VAL A 290 22.37 -0.30 -4.19
CA VAL A 290 22.87 -1.57 -3.64
C VAL A 290 24.21 -1.96 -4.25
N ARG A 291 24.41 -1.74 -5.56
CA ARG A 291 25.69 -1.97 -6.25
C ARG A 291 26.83 -1.17 -5.63
N SER A 292 26.57 0.09 -5.28
CA SER A 292 27.53 0.95 -4.59
C SER A 292 27.82 0.46 -3.17
N LEU A 293 26.78 0.17 -2.39
CA LEU A 293 26.91 -0.28 -1.00
C LEU A 293 27.63 -1.63 -0.87
N PHE A 294 27.45 -2.53 -1.84
CA PHE A 294 28.12 -3.83 -1.88
C PHE A 294 29.65 -3.70 -1.79
N LYS A 295 30.24 -2.66 -2.40
CA LYS A 295 31.68 -2.39 -2.36
C LYS A 295 32.20 -2.04 -0.95
N LYS A 296 31.31 -1.69 -0.01
CA LYS A 296 31.64 -1.25 1.36
C LYS A 296 31.39 -2.30 2.45
N VAL A 297 30.90 -3.48 2.08
CA VAL A 297 30.48 -4.51 3.02
C VAL A 297 31.67 -5.15 3.73
N GLN A 298 31.55 -5.35 5.04
CA GLN A 298 32.57 -6.01 5.88
C GLN A 298 32.20 -7.42 6.35
N SER A 299 30.95 -7.84 6.23
CA SER A 299 30.47 -9.13 6.73
C SER A 299 29.90 -9.98 5.60
N GLU A 300 30.15 -11.27 5.63
CA GLU A 300 29.69 -12.21 4.60
C GLU A 300 28.15 -12.24 4.49
N GLU A 301 27.44 -12.18 5.61
CA GLU A 301 25.97 -12.19 5.62
C GLU A 301 25.39 -10.96 4.90
N SER A 302 25.96 -9.78 5.16
CA SER A 302 25.56 -8.54 4.47
C SER A 302 25.92 -8.59 2.98
N ALA A 303 26.99 -9.31 2.61
CA ALA A 303 27.40 -9.42 1.21
C ALA A 303 26.40 -10.29 0.46
N TYR A 304 26.00 -11.46 1.00
CA TYR A 304 24.95 -12.27 0.42
C TYR A 304 23.61 -11.53 0.36
N TRP A 305 23.24 -10.80 1.41
CA TRP A 305 22.01 -10.02 1.42
C TRP A 305 21.99 -8.93 0.33
N LEU A 306 23.04 -8.09 0.26
CA LEU A 306 23.11 -7.05 -0.78
C LEU A 306 23.26 -7.64 -2.18
N ARG A 307 23.93 -8.80 -2.33
CA ARG A 307 23.99 -9.52 -3.61
C ARG A 307 22.61 -10.00 -4.05
N ALA A 308 21.82 -10.56 -3.12
CA ALA A 308 20.44 -10.96 -3.38
C ALA A 308 19.60 -9.76 -3.82
N LEU A 309 19.62 -8.67 -3.04
CA LEU A 309 18.88 -7.45 -3.36
C LEU A 309 19.30 -6.82 -4.70
N GLY A 310 20.60 -6.77 -4.99
CA GLY A 310 21.12 -6.20 -6.22
C GLY A 310 20.76 -7.02 -7.45
N SER A 311 20.82 -8.35 -7.33
CA SER A 311 20.45 -9.27 -8.42
C SER A 311 18.95 -9.24 -8.69
N LEU A 312 18.13 -9.23 -7.64
CA LEU A 312 16.68 -9.09 -7.74
C LEU A 312 16.28 -7.77 -8.39
N ALA A 313 16.86 -6.66 -7.91
CA ALA A 313 16.58 -5.35 -8.46
C ALA A 313 17.00 -5.25 -9.93
N TYR A 314 18.12 -5.85 -10.32
CA TYR A 314 18.48 -5.92 -11.73
C TYR A 314 17.51 -6.76 -12.55
N ALA A 315 17.09 -7.93 -12.05
CA ALA A 315 16.10 -8.75 -12.75
C ALA A 315 14.82 -7.94 -13.05
N GLU A 316 14.27 -7.26 -12.04
CA GLU A 316 13.05 -6.46 -12.18
C GLU A 316 13.23 -5.20 -13.04
N THR A 317 14.43 -4.63 -13.18
CA THR A 317 14.66 -3.54 -14.15
C THR A 317 14.70 -4.02 -15.59
N GLN A 318 15.12 -5.27 -15.81
CA GLN A 318 15.21 -5.86 -17.13
C GLN A 318 13.88 -6.44 -17.62
N VAL A 319 12.96 -6.85 -16.73
CA VAL A 319 11.67 -7.44 -17.12
C VAL A 319 10.86 -6.53 -18.07
N PRO A 320 10.64 -5.22 -17.80
CA PRO A 320 9.85 -4.36 -18.67
C PRO A 320 10.48 -4.08 -20.03
N ASN A 321 11.82 -4.09 -20.10
CA ASN A 321 12.59 -3.76 -21.30
C ASN A 321 12.71 -4.93 -22.28
N ASN A 322 12.35 -6.15 -21.85
CA ASN A 322 12.50 -7.39 -22.61
C ASN A 322 11.15 -8.05 -22.92
N ILE A 323 10.10 -7.24 -23.01
CA ILE A 323 8.74 -7.73 -23.29
C ILE A 323 8.59 -8.01 -24.78
N GLY A 324 8.14 -9.22 -25.13
CA GLY A 324 7.85 -9.62 -26.51
C GLY A 324 9.08 -10.03 -27.33
N THR A 325 10.30 -9.72 -26.89
CA THR A 325 11.57 -10.12 -27.51
C THR A 325 12.12 -11.40 -26.88
N VAL A 326 11.46 -12.53 -27.10
CA VAL A 326 12.03 -13.84 -26.73
C VAL A 326 12.99 -14.31 -27.82
N THR A 327 14.26 -13.93 -27.69
CA THR A 327 15.32 -14.87 -28.07
C THR A 327 15.65 -15.71 -26.83
N ALA A 328 15.96 -16.99 -27.00
CA ALA A 328 16.29 -17.90 -25.88
C ALA A 328 17.30 -17.27 -24.90
N ASN A 329 18.24 -16.48 -25.41
CA ASN A 329 19.29 -15.81 -24.65
C ASN A 329 18.79 -14.73 -23.65
N ILE A 330 17.64 -14.10 -23.87
CA ILE A 330 17.16 -12.97 -23.03
C ILE A 330 16.36 -13.46 -21.82
N VAL A 331 15.48 -14.45 -22.01
CA VAL A 331 14.77 -15.13 -20.91
C VAL A 331 15.76 -15.83 -19.98
N ASP A 332 16.84 -16.39 -20.53
CA ASP A 332 17.95 -16.94 -19.76
C ASP A 332 18.66 -15.87 -18.92
N SER A 333 18.77 -14.62 -19.40
CA SER A 333 19.47 -13.55 -18.69
C SER A 333 18.71 -13.02 -17.46
N VAL A 334 17.38 -12.85 -17.55
CA VAL A 334 16.55 -12.37 -16.43
C VAL A 334 16.38 -13.48 -15.38
N THR A 335 16.09 -14.70 -15.83
CA THR A 335 15.95 -15.87 -14.97
C THR A 335 17.25 -16.15 -14.20
N LYS A 336 18.42 -16.00 -14.86
CA LYS A 336 19.73 -16.11 -14.20
C LYS A 336 19.87 -15.18 -12.99
N HIS A 337 19.35 -13.95 -13.05
CA HIS A 337 19.47 -13.02 -11.92
C HIS A 337 18.50 -13.34 -10.78
N TYR A 338 17.34 -13.92 -11.06
CA TYR A 338 16.50 -14.52 -10.01
C TYR A 338 17.20 -15.73 -9.38
N VAL A 339 17.81 -16.62 -10.17
CA VAL A 339 18.59 -17.76 -9.65
C VAL A 339 19.74 -17.28 -8.76
N MET A 340 20.51 -16.28 -9.20
CA MET A 340 21.56 -15.66 -8.37
C MET A 340 21.02 -15.06 -7.06
N THR A 341 19.79 -14.53 -7.08
CA THR A 341 19.11 -14.06 -5.87
C THR A 341 18.82 -15.22 -4.92
N LEU A 342 18.26 -16.31 -5.44
CA LEU A 342 17.94 -17.52 -4.67
C LEU A 342 19.17 -18.18 -4.09
N GLU A 343 20.25 -18.29 -4.86
CA GLU A 343 21.54 -18.81 -4.40
C GLU A 343 22.09 -17.99 -3.23
N ALA A 344 22.06 -16.66 -3.34
CA ALA A 344 22.53 -15.78 -2.28
C ALA A 344 21.64 -15.87 -1.01
N LEU A 345 20.33 -15.99 -1.16
CA LEU A 345 19.41 -16.19 -0.03
C LEU A 345 19.55 -17.57 0.62
N LYS A 346 19.85 -18.62 -0.16
CA LYS A 346 20.14 -19.97 0.35
C LYS A 346 21.48 -20.01 1.09
N ALA A 347 22.50 -19.33 0.56
CA ALA A 347 23.78 -19.16 1.26
C ALA A 347 23.59 -18.43 2.60
N LEU A 348 22.78 -17.37 2.61
CA LEU A 348 22.42 -16.65 3.84
C LEU A 348 21.66 -17.55 4.84
N ASN A 349 20.79 -18.44 4.35
CA ASN A 349 20.14 -19.46 5.19
C ASN A 349 21.13 -20.46 5.78
N GLY A 350 22.12 -20.88 4.98
CA GLY A 350 23.23 -21.72 5.44
C GLY A 350 24.05 -21.09 6.56
N LEU A 351 24.07 -19.76 6.67
CA LEU A 351 24.67 -19.00 7.77
C LEU A 351 23.73 -18.82 8.99
N GLY A 352 22.62 -19.55 9.05
CA GLY A 352 21.67 -19.55 10.17
C GLY A 352 20.69 -18.37 10.18
N LYS A 353 20.47 -17.70 9.05
CA LYS A 353 19.46 -16.63 8.91
C LYS A 353 18.19 -17.17 8.27
N GLU A 354 17.04 -16.92 8.88
CA GLU A 354 15.76 -17.32 8.31
C GLU A 354 15.41 -16.47 7.07
N THR A 355 15.40 -17.11 5.89
CA THR A 355 15.09 -16.46 4.59
C THR A 355 13.91 -17.09 3.85
N SER A 356 13.10 -17.89 4.53
CA SER A 356 11.97 -18.65 3.96
C SER A 356 10.99 -17.76 3.18
N VAL A 357 10.61 -16.62 3.76
CA VAL A 357 9.71 -15.64 3.13
C VAL A 357 10.34 -15.09 1.85
N GLN A 358 11.61 -14.69 1.87
CA GLN A 358 12.27 -14.09 0.72
C GLN A 358 12.43 -15.11 -0.40
N LEU A 359 12.84 -16.33 -0.08
CA LEU A 359 12.94 -17.44 -1.04
C LEU A 359 11.61 -17.69 -1.72
N TYR A 360 10.55 -17.83 -0.93
CA TYR A 360 9.20 -18.07 -1.45
C TYR A 360 8.76 -16.96 -2.42
N PHE A 361 8.86 -15.68 -2.02
CA PHE A 361 8.48 -14.57 -2.89
C PHE A 361 9.26 -14.54 -4.21
N VAL A 362 10.58 -14.75 -4.15
CA VAL A 362 11.45 -14.71 -5.33
C VAL A 362 11.19 -15.91 -6.26
N GLU A 363 11.04 -17.12 -5.72
CA GLU A 363 10.73 -18.34 -6.49
C GLU A 363 9.41 -18.18 -7.25
N MET A 364 8.37 -17.71 -6.56
CA MET A 364 7.04 -17.58 -7.15
C MET A 364 7.00 -16.49 -8.23
N ARG A 365 7.69 -15.36 -8.03
CA ARG A 365 7.80 -14.29 -9.05
C ARG A 365 8.58 -14.75 -10.28
N MET A 366 9.69 -15.45 -10.07
CA MET A 366 10.49 -16.02 -11.16
C MET A 366 9.64 -16.97 -12.01
N GLU A 367 8.94 -17.90 -11.37
CA GLU A 367 8.11 -18.87 -12.07
C GLU A 367 6.93 -18.23 -12.80
N MET A 368 6.25 -17.27 -12.18
CA MET A 368 5.20 -16.48 -12.84
C MET A 368 5.72 -15.82 -14.12
N ASN A 369 6.89 -15.19 -14.07
CA ASN A 369 7.49 -14.54 -15.23
C ASN A 369 7.83 -15.55 -16.34
N VAL A 370 8.37 -16.72 -16.00
CA VAL A 370 8.67 -17.79 -16.97
C VAL A 370 7.41 -18.29 -17.67
N ILE A 371 6.33 -18.52 -16.93
CA ILE A 371 5.06 -19.00 -17.53
C ILE A 371 4.45 -17.91 -18.43
N ILE A 372 4.48 -16.64 -18.02
CA ILE A 372 3.96 -15.54 -18.87
C ILE A 372 4.79 -15.38 -20.15
N GLN A 373 6.12 -15.49 -20.07
CA GLN A 373 6.99 -15.44 -21.25
C GLN A 373 6.73 -16.61 -22.20
N LEU A 374 6.47 -17.81 -21.67
CA LEU A 374 6.04 -18.97 -22.47
C LEU A 374 4.68 -18.75 -23.15
N ALA A 375 3.72 -18.13 -22.45
CA ALA A 375 2.42 -17.79 -23.03
C ALA A 375 2.57 -16.75 -24.15
N LEU A 376 3.40 -15.71 -23.95
CA LEU A 376 3.69 -14.70 -24.98
C LEU A 376 4.38 -15.30 -26.20
N SER A 377 5.36 -16.19 -26.02
CA SER A 377 6.02 -16.87 -27.15
C SER A 377 5.05 -17.76 -27.92
N THR A 378 4.14 -18.44 -27.22
CA THR A 378 3.06 -19.23 -27.81
C THR A 378 2.12 -18.36 -28.66
N LEU A 379 1.76 -17.18 -28.18
CA LEU A 379 0.91 -16.22 -28.90
C LEU A 379 1.60 -15.58 -30.13
N ASN A 380 2.94 -15.68 -30.21
CA ASN A 380 3.74 -15.17 -31.33
C ASN A 380 4.09 -16.24 -32.37
N MET A 381 3.61 -17.49 -32.22
CA MET A 381 3.78 -18.53 -33.23
C MET A 381 3.02 -18.18 -34.52
N ASP A 382 3.63 -18.44 -35.68
CA ASP A 382 2.96 -18.29 -36.98
C ASP A 382 1.81 -19.29 -37.09
N THR A 383 0.60 -18.78 -37.32
CA THR A 383 -0.66 -19.56 -37.33
C THR A 383 -1.26 -19.67 -38.74
N ASN A 384 -0.40 -19.85 -39.74
CA ASN A 384 -0.79 -19.88 -41.15
C ASN A 384 -1.52 -21.17 -41.58
N ASP A 385 -1.57 -22.20 -40.74
CA ASP A 385 -2.24 -23.48 -41.01
C ASP A 385 -2.94 -24.03 -39.75
N ASP A 386 -3.99 -24.84 -39.92
CA ASP A 386 -4.80 -25.42 -38.84
C ASP A 386 -3.96 -26.25 -37.85
N THR A 387 -2.92 -26.93 -38.35
CA THR A 387 -1.98 -27.69 -37.53
C THR A 387 -1.24 -26.80 -36.53
N ALA A 388 -0.92 -25.56 -36.92
CA ALA A 388 -0.24 -24.59 -36.06
C ALA A 388 -1.18 -24.04 -34.98
N LEU A 389 -2.46 -23.82 -35.32
CA LEU A 389 -3.50 -23.41 -34.36
C LEU A 389 -3.74 -24.49 -33.29
N ILE A 390 -3.81 -25.77 -33.67
CA ILE A 390 -3.94 -26.89 -32.72
C ILE A 390 -2.73 -26.94 -31.78
N ARG A 391 -1.52 -26.76 -32.34
CA ARG A 391 -0.28 -26.75 -31.55
C ARG A 391 -0.27 -25.58 -30.56
N GLN A 392 -0.68 -24.39 -30.99
CA GLN A 392 -0.77 -23.20 -30.15
C GLN A 392 -1.76 -23.40 -29.01
N SER A 393 -2.96 -23.93 -29.29
CA SER A 393 -3.96 -24.27 -28.27
C SER A 393 -3.40 -25.25 -27.24
N ARG A 394 -2.68 -26.31 -27.68
CA ARG A 394 -2.03 -27.27 -26.78
C ARG A 394 -0.99 -26.62 -25.85
N TRP A 395 -0.12 -25.77 -26.39
CA TRP A 395 0.85 -25.04 -25.56
C TRP A 395 0.18 -24.06 -24.60
N MET A 396 -0.93 -23.45 -25.01
CA MET A 396 -1.70 -22.57 -24.13
C MET A 396 -2.38 -23.36 -22.99
N GLN A 397 -2.87 -24.57 -23.27
CA GLN A 397 -3.38 -25.48 -22.24
C GLN A 397 -2.29 -25.86 -21.24
N GLU A 398 -1.06 -26.12 -21.70
CA GLU A 398 0.07 -26.35 -20.81
C GLU A 398 0.39 -25.12 -19.94
N CYS A 399 0.32 -23.91 -20.51
CA CYS A 399 0.47 -22.67 -19.75
C CYS A 399 -0.60 -22.55 -18.66
N ALA A 400 -1.86 -22.87 -18.98
CA ALA A 400 -2.95 -22.88 -18.02
C ALA A 400 -2.70 -23.84 -16.85
N ASP A 401 -2.24 -25.06 -17.12
CA ASP A 401 -1.96 -26.04 -16.08
C ASP A 401 -0.77 -25.61 -15.19
N ARG A 402 0.25 -24.99 -15.78
CA ARG A 402 1.36 -24.38 -15.03
C ARG A 402 0.87 -23.23 -14.14
N PHE A 403 0.02 -22.33 -14.65
CA PHE A 403 -0.59 -21.27 -13.83
C PHE A 403 -1.45 -21.86 -12.71
N ARG A 404 -2.22 -22.92 -12.97
CA ARG A 404 -3.02 -23.60 -11.94
C ARG A 404 -2.16 -24.16 -10.82
N ASN A 405 -1.06 -24.84 -11.16
CA ASN A 405 -0.10 -25.37 -10.18
C ASN A 405 0.59 -24.27 -9.38
N LEU A 406 0.87 -23.13 -10.00
CA LEU A 406 1.40 -21.96 -9.31
C LEU A 406 0.37 -21.35 -8.35
N ALA A 407 -0.90 -21.22 -8.76
CA ALA A 407 -1.98 -20.71 -7.92
C ALA A 407 -2.23 -21.59 -6.68
N ILE A 408 -2.15 -22.91 -6.83
CA ILE A 408 -2.27 -23.85 -5.69
C ILE A 408 -1.21 -23.55 -4.63
N ARG A 409 0.05 -23.36 -5.04
CA ARG A 409 1.14 -23.00 -4.13
C ARG A 409 1.02 -21.61 -3.52
N PHE A 410 0.28 -20.69 -4.17
CA PHE A 410 -0.08 -19.38 -3.60
C PHE A 410 -1.25 -19.46 -2.61
N ASN A 411 -1.99 -20.57 -2.57
CA ASN A 411 -3.13 -20.73 -1.70
C ASN A 411 -2.67 -20.79 -0.23
N LEU A 412 -3.28 -19.94 0.60
CA LEU A 412 -2.91 -19.70 1.99
C LEU A 412 -2.96 -20.97 2.87
N SER A 413 -3.81 -21.95 2.51
CA SER A 413 -3.98 -23.21 3.23
C SER A 413 -2.81 -24.20 3.08
N GLU A 414 -1.91 -23.97 2.11
CA GLU A 414 -0.78 -24.86 1.81
C GLU A 414 0.57 -24.21 2.12
N GLN A 415 0.57 -23.08 2.84
CA GLN A 415 1.81 -22.33 3.07
C GLN A 415 2.69 -22.96 4.16
N PRO A 416 4.01 -23.11 3.91
CA PRO A 416 4.96 -23.59 4.90
C PRO A 416 5.37 -22.51 5.93
N VAL A 417 4.76 -21.33 5.90
CA VAL A 417 5.12 -20.17 6.74
C VAL A 417 3.88 -19.70 7.50
N GLU A 418 3.95 -19.62 8.83
CA GLU A 418 2.93 -18.93 9.63
C GLU A 418 3.00 -17.43 9.32
N VAL A 419 2.04 -16.95 8.52
CA VAL A 419 1.96 -15.54 8.11
C VAL A 419 0.78 -14.87 8.82
N ASP A 420 1.05 -14.23 9.95
CA ASP A 420 0.08 -13.37 10.66
C ASP A 420 0.08 -11.91 10.16
N ASP A 421 0.91 -11.57 9.17
CA ASP A 421 1.01 -10.21 8.62
C ASP A 421 -0.03 -9.98 7.51
N LYS A 422 -1.03 -9.14 7.80
CA LYS A 422 -2.07 -8.71 6.85
C LYS A 422 -1.53 -8.16 5.53
N GLU A 423 -0.36 -7.50 5.55
CA GLU A 423 0.26 -6.97 4.33
C GLU A 423 0.72 -8.10 3.41
N ILE A 424 1.33 -9.16 3.97
CA ILE A 424 1.76 -10.33 3.20
C ILE A 424 0.55 -11.05 2.62
N LEU A 425 -0.47 -11.32 3.44
CA LEU A 425 -1.70 -11.98 3.00
C LEU A 425 -2.36 -11.23 1.82
N HIS A 426 -2.39 -9.90 1.89
CA HIS A 426 -2.94 -9.08 0.81
C HIS A 426 -2.12 -9.16 -0.48
N VAL A 427 -0.79 -9.14 -0.38
CA VAL A 427 0.10 -9.29 -1.55
C VAL A 427 -0.04 -10.67 -2.18
N LEU A 428 -0.10 -11.74 -1.36
CA LEU A 428 -0.29 -13.11 -1.85
C LEU A 428 -1.65 -13.30 -2.51
N ALA A 429 -2.72 -12.75 -1.93
CA ALA A 429 -4.05 -12.76 -2.54
C ALA A 429 -4.07 -12.02 -3.89
N THR A 430 -3.34 -10.90 -3.99
CA THR A 430 -3.18 -10.14 -5.25
C THR A 430 -2.52 -10.98 -6.33
N TYR A 431 -1.38 -11.62 -6.04
CA TYR A 431 -0.70 -12.50 -7.01
C TYR A 431 -1.53 -13.72 -7.37
N ASN A 432 -2.16 -14.37 -6.39
CA ASN A 432 -3.01 -15.53 -6.63
C ASN A 432 -4.15 -15.19 -7.59
N THR A 433 -4.80 -14.04 -7.38
CA THR A 433 -5.86 -13.54 -8.26
C THR A 433 -5.33 -13.28 -9.67
N CYS A 434 -4.15 -12.68 -9.80
CA CYS A 434 -3.50 -12.46 -11.09
C CYS A 434 -3.21 -13.76 -11.83
N ILE A 435 -2.71 -14.78 -11.13
CA ILE A 435 -2.36 -16.07 -11.71
C ILE A 435 -3.62 -16.83 -12.14
N LEU A 436 -4.67 -16.80 -11.33
CA LEU A 436 -5.97 -17.37 -11.68
C LEU A 436 -6.60 -16.65 -12.88
N ALA A 437 -6.44 -15.32 -13.00
CA ALA A 437 -6.88 -14.59 -14.18
C ALA A 437 -6.14 -15.04 -15.45
N CYS A 438 -4.82 -15.21 -15.38
CA CYS A 438 -4.01 -15.74 -16.48
C CYS A 438 -4.39 -17.19 -16.84
N GLU A 439 -4.66 -18.02 -15.84
CA GLU A 439 -5.13 -19.40 -16.02
C GLU A 439 -6.49 -19.45 -16.73
N TYR A 440 -7.46 -18.67 -16.27
CA TYR A 440 -8.77 -18.55 -16.90
C TYR A 440 -8.64 -18.09 -18.35
N ALA A 441 -7.85 -17.05 -18.62
CA ALA A 441 -7.61 -16.57 -19.98
C ALA A 441 -6.97 -17.64 -20.88
N ALA A 442 -5.94 -18.33 -20.39
CA ALA A 442 -5.25 -19.38 -21.14
C ALA A 442 -6.18 -20.55 -21.47
N ARG A 443 -7.02 -20.98 -20.51
CA ARG A 443 -8.02 -22.05 -20.76
C ARG A 443 -9.09 -21.60 -21.73
N SER A 444 -9.65 -20.40 -21.56
CA SER A 444 -10.67 -19.87 -22.48
C SER A 444 -10.12 -19.65 -23.90
N PHE A 445 -8.83 -19.34 -24.03
CA PHE A 445 -8.15 -19.28 -25.32
C PHE A 445 -7.99 -20.68 -25.95
N ALA A 446 -7.55 -21.67 -25.16
CA ALA A 446 -7.32 -23.04 -25.62
C ALA A 446 -8.62 -23.82 -25.93
N ALA A 447 -9.69 -23.58 -25.16
CA ALA A 447 -10.95 -24.33 -25.20
C ALA A 447 -11.91 -23.94 -26.35
N SER A 448 -11.41 -23.34 -27.43
CA SER A 448 -12.21 -23.00 -28.62
C SER A 448 -12.93 -24.20 -29.28
N ASN A 449 -12.74 -25.44 -28.80
CA ASN A 449 -13.33 -26.68 -29.32
C ASN A 449 -14.02 -27.60 -28.26
N ASN A 450 -14.97 -27.11 -27.43
CA ASN A 450 -16.00 -27.90 -26.71
C ASN A 450 -15.86 -28.29 -25.21
N LEU A 451 -15.36 -27.46 -24.29
CA LEU A 451 -15.55 -27.75 -22.85
C LEU A 451 -15.95 -26.51 -22.04
N PHE A 452 -17.09 -26.60 -21.36
CA PHE A 452 -17.55 -25.63 -20.38
C PHE A 452 -16.53 -25.56 -19.23
N PHE A 453 -15.82 -24.45 -19.11
CA PHE A 453 -14.83 -24.26 -18.04
C PHE A 453 -15.49 -23.59 -16.83
N CYS A 454 -15.39 -24.20 -15.65
CA CYS A 454 -15.86 -23.59 -14.42
C CYS A 454 -14.88 -22.50 -13.96
N VAL A 455 -15.33 -21.24 -13.97
CA VAL A 455 -14.58 -20.10 -13.41
C VAL A 455 -14.25 -20.36 -11.95
N ASN A 456 -13.00 -20.11 -11.54
CA ASN A 456 -12.60 -20.23 -10.15
C ASN A 456 -13.43 -19.27 -9.27
N PRO A 457 -14.00 -19.71 -8.13
CA PRO A 457 -14.81 -18.87 -7.25
C PRO A 457 -14.14 -17.56 -6.80
N THR A 458 -12.81 -17.54 -6.71
CA THR A 458 -12.03 -16.33 -6.34
C THR A 458 -12.18 -15.20 -7.36
N LEU A 459 -12.52 -15.51 -8.62
CA LEU A 459 -12.74 -14.54 -9.69
C LEU A 459 -14.19 -14.08 -9.80
N ILE A 460 -15.15 -14.77 -9.15
CA ILE A 460 -16.58 -14.41 -9.19
C ILE A 460 -16.82 -12.99 -8.65
N PRO A 461 -16.24 -12.55 -7.51
CA PRO A 461 -16.43 -11.18 -7.04
C PRO A 461 -15.98 -10.11 -8.05
N ILE A 462 -14.97 -10.41 -8.88
CA ILE A 462 -14.46 -9.50 -9.90
C ILE A 462 -15.43 -9.42 -11.09
N LEU A 463 -16.02 -10.55 -11.47
CA LEU A 463 -17.00 -10.63 -12.54
C LEU A 463 -18.34 -9.97 -12.19
N MET A 464 -18.70 -9.98 -10.90
CA MET A 464 -19.94 -9.40 -10.38
C MET A 464 -19.78 -7.92 -10.00
N ASP A 465 -18.58 -7.34 -10.13
CA ASP A 465 -18.33 -5.94 -9.78
C ASP A 465 -18.68 -5.03 -10.97
N ASP A 466 -19.91 -4.52 -10.97
CA ASP A 466 -20.49 -3.59 -11.95
C ASP A 466 -19.93 -2.16 -11.85
N ARG A 467 -18.94 -1.90 -10.98
CA ARG A 467 -18.23 -0.61 -10.98
C ARG A 467 -17.70 -0.37 -12.40
N VAL A 468 -18.15 0.74 -12.99
CA VAL A 468 -17.69 1.24 -14.28
C VAL A 468 -16.16 1.30 -14.20
N ASP A 469 -15.48 0.65 -15.15
CA ASP A 469 -14.00 0.65 -15.27
C ASP A 469 -13.47 2.02 -15.71
N ASP A 470 -14.03 3.08 -15.14
CA ASP A 470 -13.64 4.45 -15.35
C ASP A 470 -12.45 4.71 -14.43
N ASP A 471 -11.28 4.97 -15.03
CA ASP A 471 -10.02 5.30 -14.33
C ASP A 471 -10.20 6.43 -13.27
N SER A 472 -11.31 7.17 -13.36
CA SER A 472 -11.77 8.27 -12.51
C SER A 472 -12.18 7.88 -11.09
N THR A 473 -12.55 6.61 -10.81
CA THR A 473 -13.09 6.18 -9.50
C THR A 473 -12.16 5.29 -8.68
N SER A 474 -10.96 5.01 -9.17
CA SER A 474 -10.09 3.99 -8.57
C SER A 474 -9.35 4.50 -7.31
N ASN A 475 -9.57 3.83 -6.18
CA ASN A 475 -8.81 4.06 -4.95
C ASN A 475 -7.35 3.62 -5.15
N LEU A 476 -6.37 4.46 -4.79
CA LEU A 476 -4.93 4.12 -4.75
C LEU A 476 -4.58 2.94 -3.82
N ARG A 477 -5.56 2.44 -3.05
CA ARG A 477 -5.49 1.18 -2.29
C ARG A 477 -5.47 -0.07 -3.17
N GLU A 478 -6.14 -0.04 -4.32
CA GLU A 478 -6.11 -1.16 -5.25
C GLU A 478 -4.79 -1.14 -6.02
N SER A 479 -4.01 -2.22 -5.90
CA SER A 479 -2.74 -2.32 -6.63
C SER A 479 -3.01 -2.23 -8.14
N ASN A 480 -2.11 -1.60 -8.89
CA ASN A 480 -2.23 -1.52 -10.35
C ASN A 480 -2.38 -2.91 -10.98
N LEU A 481 -1.77 -3.93 -10.37
CA LEU A 481 -1.93 -5.32 -10.79
C LEU A 481 -3.39 -5.77 -10.73
N MET A 482 -4.10 -5.51 -9.62
CA MET A 482 -5.51 -5.87 -9.48
C MET A 482 -6.41 -5.17 -10.50
N LYS A 483 -6.13 -3.89 -10.82
CA LYS A 483 -6.85 -3.16 -11.87
C LYS A 483 -6.69 -3.82 -13.23
N ILE A 484 -5.44 -4.18 -13.59
CA ILE A 484 -5.13 -4.91 -14.82
C ILE A 484 -5.86 -6.26 -14.83
N CYS A 485 -5.81 -7.02 -13.74
CA CYS A 485 -6.48 -8.32 -13.63
C CYS A 485 -7.99 -8.21 -13.77
N ARG A 486 -8.62 -7.22 -13.14
CA ARG A 486 -10.07 -6.96 -13.22
C ARG A 486 -10.50 -6.71 -14.65
N LYS A 487 -9.85 -5.75 -15.32
CA LYS A 487 -10.10 -5.44 -16.72
C LYS A 487 -9.90 -6.68 -17.60
N PHE A 488 -8.83 -7.43 -17.35
CA PHE A 488 -8.52 -8.63 -18.13
C PHE A 488 -9.57 -9.74 -17.96
N VAL A 489 -9.99 -10.04 -16.73
CA VAL A 489 -11.03 -11.04 -16.44
C VAL A 489 -12.36 -10.68 -17.10
N LYS A 490 -12.76 -9.39 -17.04
CA LYS A 490 -13.97 -8.91 -17.74
C LYS A 490 -13.86 -9.08 -19.26
N THR A 491 -12.72 -8.71 -19.86
CA THR A 491 -12.47 -8.93 -21.29
C THR A 491 -12.51 -10.40 -21.68
N VAL A 492 -11.97 -11.32 -20.86
CA VAL A 492 -12.04 -12.76 -21.12
C VAL A 492 -13.48 -13.27 -21.05
N ALA A 493 -14.28 -12.81 -20.08
CA ALA A 493 -15.70 -13.18 -19.98
C ALA A 493 -16.52 -12.70 -21.18
N GLU A 494 -16.13 -11.60 -21.83
CA GLU A 494 -16.75 -11.16 -23.09
C GLU A 494 -16.42 -12.09 -24.26
N TRP A 495 -15.27 -12.78 -24.26
CA TRP A 495 -14.91 -13.73 -25.32
C TRP A 495 -15.92 -14.86 -25.47
N GLU A 496 -16.60 -15.22 -24.37
CA GLU A 496 -17.66 -16.24 -24.33
C GLU A 496 -19.00 -15.72 -24.91
N LYS A 497 -19.20 -14.40 -24.95
CA LYS A 497 -20.44 -13.75 -25.43
C LYS A 497 -20.42 -13.41 -26.92
N VAL A 498 -19.25 -13.32 -27.55
CA VAL A 498 -19.11 -12.91 -28.97
C VAL A 498 -19.33 -14.10 -29.92
N SER A 499 -20.56 -14.23 -30.43
CA SER A 499 -20.97 -15.25 -31.41
C SER A 499 -20.95 -14.78 -32.88
N GLY A 500 -20.75 -13.48 -33.14
CA GLY A 500 -20.98 -12.86 -34.46
C GLY A 500 -19.76 -12.65 -35.37
N LEU A 501 -18.55 -13.05 -34.99
CA LEU A 501 -17.31 -12.84 -35.76
C LEU A 501 -16.81 -14.14 -36.42
N GLU A 502 -16.10 -14.04 -37.54
CA GLU A 502 -15.43 -15.19 -38.17
C GLU A 502 -14.36 -15.81 -37.23
N SER A 503 -14.10 -17.11 -37.37
CA SER A 503 -13.22 -17.88 -36.46
C SER A 503 -11.81 -17.27 -36.33
N ASN A 504 -11.22 -16.81 -37.44
CA ASN A 504 -9.86 -16.28 -37.48
C ASN A 504 -9.76 -14.89 -36.84
N GLN A 505 -10.75 -14.02 -37.09
CA GLN A 505 -10.79 -12.67 -36.48
C GLN A 505 -10.97 -12.74 -34.96
N ARG A 506 -11.78 -13.69 -34.47
CA ARG A 506 -11.92 -13.95 -33.02
C ARG A 506 -10.60 -14.40 -32.40
N HIS A 507 -9.90 -15.31 -33.06
CA HIS A 507 -8.61 -15.80 -32.57
C HIS A 507 -7.57 -14.69 -32.48
N GLU A 508 -7.45 -13.87 -33.52
CA GLU A 508 -6.51 -12.74 -33.55
C GLU A 508 -6.84 -11.68 -32.48
N GLN A 509 -8.11 -11.32 -32.33
CA GLN A 509 -8.56 -10.39 -31.30
C GLN A 509 -8.25 -10.91 -29.88
N ARG A 510 -8.55 -12.18 -29.60
CA ARG A 510 -8.25 -12.82 -28.30
C ARG A 510 -6.74 -12.86 -28.05
N SER A 511 -5.95 -13.19 -29.08
CA SER A 511 -4.49 -13.20 -29.01
C SER A 511 -3.96 -11.82 -28.65
N GLN A 512 -4.45 -10.75 -29.30
CA GLN A 512 -4.04 -9.38 -29.03
C GLN A 512 -4.45 -8.89 -27.63
N HIS A 513 -5.66 -9.21 -27.19
CA HIS A 513 -6.11 -8.92 -25.83
C HIS A 513 -5.24 -9.63 -24.78
N MET A 514 -4.94 -10.91 -24.99
CA MET A 514 -4.09 -11.70 -24.09
C MET A 514 -2.66 -11.18 -24.06
N LYS A 515 -2.05 -10.89 -25.22
CA LYS A 515 -0.72 -10.26 -25.30
C LYS A 515 -0.69 -8.97 -24.50
N THR A 516 -1.60 -8.05 -24.79
CA THR A 516 -1.66 -6.74 -24.12
C THR A 516 -1.76 -6.87 -22.60
N ALA A 517 -2.59 -7.77 -22.10
CA ALA A 517 -2.75 -8.01 -20.66
C ALA A 517 -1.50 -8.64 -20.02
N LEU A 518 -0.95 -9.69 -20.63
CA LEU A 518 0.26 -10.38 -20.15
C LEU A 518 1.48 -9.44 -20.12
N GLU A 519 1.64 -8.61 -21.15
CA GLU A 519 2.66 -7.57 -21.16
C GLU A 519 2.46 -6.55 -20.04
N ALA A 520 1.23 -6.07 -19.81
CA ALA A 520 0.93 -5.14 -18.72
C ALA A 520 1.23 -5.75 -17.34
N ILE A 521 0.94 -7.04 -17.13
CA ILE A 521 1.27 -7.77 -15.92
C ILE A 521 2.80 -7.85 -15.71
N LEU A 522 3.58 -8.13 -16.77
CA LEU A 522 5.05 -8.13 -16.69
C LEU A 522 5.63 -6.74 -16.45
N ARG A 523 5.07 -5.68 -17.05
CA ARG A 523 5.47 -4.28 -16.80
C ARG A 523 5.20 -3.85 -15.37
N THR A 524 4.29 -4.52 -14.67
CA THR A 524 3.97 -4.18 -13.28
C THR A 524 5.14 -4.59 -12.37
N PRO A 525 5.73 -3.63 -11.62
CA PRO A 525 6.84 -3.93 -10.73
C PRO A 525 6.49 -4.96 -9.66
N PHE A 526 7.45 -5.78 -9.27
CA PHE A 526 7.28 -6.75 -8.19
C PHE A 526 6.94 -6.08 -6.85
N ILE A 527 5.76 -6.42 -6.33
CA ILE A 527 5.23 -5.95 -5.05
C ILE A 527 5.88 -6.75 -3.90
N LEU A 528 6.76 -6.09 -3.15
CA LEU A 528 7.46 -6.67 -1.99
C LEU A 528 6.82 -6.18 -0.68
N PRO A 529 6.36 -7.08 0.23
CA PRO A 529 5.82 -6.68 1.53
C PRO A 529 6.94 -6.21 2.46
N LYS A 530 6.63 -5.38 3.48
CA LYS A 530 7.64 -4.94 4.48
C LYS A 530 8.40 -6.10 5.14
N ALA A 531 7.73 -7.20 5.40
CA ALA A 531 8.32 -8.38 6.02
C ALA A 531 9.41 -9.03 5.16
N PHE A 532 9.38 -8.86 3.82
CA PHE A 532 10.47 -9.29 2.94
C PHE A 532 11.82 -8.70 3.37
N PHE A 533 11.81 -7.50 3.97
CA PHE A 533 13.01 -6.81 4.44
C PHE A 533 13.27 -6.98 5.95
N LYS A 534 12.49 -7.80 6.66
CA LYS A 534 12.60 -8.06 8.10
C LYS A 534 12.73 -9.56 8.40
N CYS A 535 13.92 -10.07 8.71
CA CYS A 535 14.09 -11.43 9.23
C CYS A 535 13.94 -11.47 10.77
N SER A 536 13.39 -12.56 11.30
CA SER A 536 13.12 -12.85 12.73
C SER A 536 14.36 -12.99 13.61
N GLY A 537 15.55 -13.12 13.02
CA GLY A 537 16.84 -12.91 13.67
C GLY A 537 17.48 -11.67 13.06
N ARG A 538 18.04 -10.77 13.88
CA ARG A 538 18.70 -9.52 13.44
C ARG A 538 19.35 -9.74 12.07
N MET A 539 18.74 -9.14 11.04
CA MET A 539 19.35 -9.05 9.71
C MET A 539 20.78 -8.58 9.92
N PRO A 540 21.73 -9.04 9.10
CA PRO A 540 23.04 -8.43 9.14
C PRO A 540 22.81 -6.96 8.78
N ILE A 541 22.82 -6.10 9.79
CA ILE A 541 22.94 -4.65 9.61
C ILE A 541 24.22 -4.54 8.80
N PRO A 542 24.19 -4.11 7.52
CA PRO A 542 25.41 -3.93 6.76
C PRO A 542 26.44 -3.21 7.62
N LYS A 543 27.47 -3.95 8.05
CA LYS A 543 28.62 -3.40 8.73
C LYS A 543 29.40 -2.68 7.65
N LEU A 544 29.08 -1.41 7.48
CA LEU A 544 29.69 -0.53 6.49
C LEU A 544 30.92 0.09 7.16
N LYS A 545 32.05 0.18 6.44
CA LYS A 545 33.23 0.90 6.92
C LYS A 545 32.83 2.33 7.33
N HIS A 546 32.92 2.63 8.62
CA HIS A 546 32.99 4.01 9.11
C HIS A 546 34.39 4.53 8.78
N THR A 547 34.48 5.45 7.84
CA THR A 547 35.64 6.34 7.75
C THR A 547 35.33 7.53 8.64
N CYS A 548 36.22 7.80 9.61
CA CYS A 548 36.20 8.99 10.45
C CYS A 548 36.23 10.27 9.61
#